data_AF-A0AAF0F506-F1
#
_entry.id   AF-A0AAF0F506-F1
#
_cell.length_a   1.000
_cell.length_b   1.000
_cell.length_c   1.000
_cell.angle_alpha   90.00
_cell.angle_beta   90.00
_cell.angle_gamma   90.00
#
_symmetry.space_group_name_H-M   'P 1'
#
loop_
_entity.id
_entity.type
_entity.pdbx_description
1 polymer ?
#
loop_
_entity_poly.entity_id
_entity_poly.type
_entity_poly.pdbx_seq_one_letter_code
_entity_poly.pdbx_strand_id
1 'polypeptide(L)'
;MLRALRGGPWCVRPPRCVARGVVTEARKVPQRWAPLALRLFDAAQTPTLNAHAAEAICTSVVQDTQLQAERTRDAPLSRDSLHGNMLRALLTMKAGSVKRDVLVSEMLRAMWTNEVPLAPQVLAHVAMLSGVRGMQRTRALLHRHVLGHGADEAVWRALIDAHAMRGDWARVDEALAVVTERGMHFALDAYRYAFIRMQRDTPTAALPAAVHSMIQQMRDDGVTLDDAVLVELIRALVAPVQRAHAARATRAELVRLAAPAHALLDGFFRWLCALEEPAHLRPYRHGLAALLLAQMDTVAAWQPARGTQPHSSIHARLGRVAEVLRGPDGLYESVRIQIDAASGPMDAALARLAVWIASAPNADAARLQRKTVLALFSRACRMVPTRRLAVLLHLMRIASRPALWTGVASKALPRLWQRLLHLWARSSPEQRLHTASTHTGWPALSIALPLLESAAASVAAPQSSWAAVVDHPRRCRAMVWAACCAEPLGDTESRLLQLDQLFVRLHAPPRVRRWAESAAHDAKSARRALP
;
A
#
# COMPACT_ATOMS: atom_id res chain seq x y z
N MET A 1 21.98 15.43 6.62
CA MET A 1 21.51 14.20 7.30
C MET A 1 19.98 14.07 7.46
N LEU A 2 19.16 15.11 7.22
CA LEU A 2 17.68 15.01 7.25
C LEU A 2 16.98 14.84 5.86
N ARG A 3 17.69 14.41 4.82
CA ARG A 3 17.13 14.22 3.45
C ARG A 3 16.82 12.76 3.06
N ALA A 4 17.12 11.77 3.91
CA ALA A 4 16.94 10.35 3.59
C ALA A 4 15.58 9.73 4.01
N LEU A 5 14.72 10.46 4.73
CA LEU A 5 13.45 9.93 5.27
C LEU A 5 12.19 10.25 4.44
N ARG A 6 12.33 10.81 3.23
CA ARG A 6 11.17 11.17 2.36
C ARG A 6 10.82 10.17 1.25
N GLY A 7 11.39 8.96 1.27
CA GLY A 7 10.97 7.86 0.41
C GLY A 7 10.16 6.85 1.21
N GLY A 8 8.83 6.89 1.16
CA GLY A 8 8.03 5.77 1.66
C GLY A 8 8.37 4.49 0.88
N PRO A 9 8.72 3.36 1.54
CA PRO A 9 9.03 2.14 0.80
C PRO A 9 8.24 0.95 1.36
N TRP A 10 7.02 0.73 0.88
CA TRP A 10 6.40 -0.60 0.92
C TRP A 10 5.90 -0.98 -0.47
N CYS A 11 6.84 -0.98 -1.42
CA CYS A 11 6.68 -1.63 -2.72
C CYS A 11 8.05 -2.14 -3.18
N VAL A 12 8.59 -3.14 -2.47
CA VAL A 12 9.55 -4.04 -3.10
C VAL A 12 8.75 -4.87 -4.10
N ARG A 13 8.89 -4.56 -5.40
CA ARG A 13 8.32 -5.37 -6.48
C ARG A 13 8.98 -6.75 -6.41
N PRO A 14 8.22 -7.86 -6.47
CA PRO A 14 8.84 -9.15 -6.71
C PRO A 14 9.42 -9.15 -8.13
N PRO A 15 10.67 -9.61 -8.35
CA PRO A 15 11.15 -9.83 -9.70
C PRO A 15 10.31 -10.94 -10.35
N ARG A 16 9.68 -10.60 -11.48
CA ARG A 16 9.15 -11.57 -12.43
C ARG A 16 10.33 -12.05 -13.29
N CYS A 17 10.31 -13.35 -13.62
CA CYS A 17 11.28 -14.13 -14.41
C CYS A 17 12.24 -14.98 -13.56
N VAL A 18 11.78 -16.18 -13.19
CA VAL A 18 12.46 -17.13 -12.28
C VAL A 18 13.63 -17.88 -12.94
N ALA A 19 13.70 -17.98 -14.27
CA ALA A 19 14.79 -18.73 -14.91
C ALA A 19 15.97 -17.85 -15.40
N ARG A 20 15.71 -16.66 -15.96
CA ARG A 20 16.76 -15.76 -16.50
C ARG A 20 17.43 -14.87 -15.44
N GLY A 21 16.75 -14.59 -14.33
CA GLY A 21 17.30 -13.80 -13.21
C GLY A 21 18.32 -14.55 -12.35
N VAL A 22 18.13 -15.87 -12.21
CA VAL A 22 18.99 -16.74 -11.38
C VAL A 22 20.38 -16.88 -12.00
N VAL A 23 20.46 -17.01 -13.33
CA VAL A 23 21.73 -17.07 -14.08
C VAL A 23 22.47 -15.72 -14.10
N THR A 24 21.75 -14.60 -14.00
CA THR A 24 22.36 -13.25 -14.09
C THR A 24 22.90 -12.75 -12.74
N GLU A 25 22.40 -13.22 -11.61
CA GLU A 25 22.98 -12.87 -10.29
C GLU A 25 23.99 -13.90 -9.77
N ALA A 26 23.93 -15.16 -10.19
CA ALA A 26 25.06 -16.09 -10.02
C ALA A 26 26.34 -15.57 -10.68
N ARG A 27 26.23 -14.73 -11.73
CA ARG A 27 27.36 -14.01 -12.35
C ARG A 27 27.96 -12.88 -11.50
N LYS A 28 27.30 -12.45 -10.42
CA LYS A 28 27.86 -11.47 -9.46
C LYS A 28 28.68 -12.13 -8.36
N VAL A 29 28.53 -13.44 -8.17
CA VAL A 29 29.44 -14.24 -7.35
C VAL A 29 30.71 -14.43 -8.20
N PRO A 30 31.91 -14.09 -7.68
CA PRO A 30 33.15 -14.31 -8.43
C PRO A 30 33.20 -15.73 -9.00
N GLN A 31 33.62 -15.91 -10.27
CA GLN A 31 33.53 -17.20 -11.00
C GLN A 31 34.10 -18.39 -10.20
N ARG A 32 35.15 -18.15 -9.40
CA ARG A 32 35.77 -19.12 -8.49
C ARG A 32 34.84 -19.74 -7.43
N TRP A 33 33.68 -19.13 -7.15
CA TRP A 33 32.75 -19.55 -6.08
C TRP A 33 31.37 -19.98 -6.59
N ALA A 34 31.18 -20.00 -7.91
CA ALA A 34 29.94 -20.46 -8.55
C ALA A 34 29.54 -21.90 -8.14
N PRO A 35 30.45 -22.88 -7.95
CA PRO A 35 30.08 -24.24 -7.57
C PRO A 35 29.37 -24.35 -6.22
N LEU A 36 29.84 -23.61 -5.21
CA LEU A 36 29.24 -23.62 -3.87
C LEU A 36 27.88 -22.91 -3.86
N ALA A 37 27.76 -21.80 -4.59
CA ALA A 37 26.48 -21.12 -4.77
C ALA A 37 25.47 -22.00 -5.54
N LEU A 38 25.92 -22.75 -6.55
CA LEU A 38 25.09 -23.69 -7.31
C LEU A 38 24.51 -24.79 -6.42
N ARG A 39 25.29 -25.37 -5.48
CA ARG A 39 24.76 -26.36 -4.52
C ARG A 39 23.56 -25.83 -3.72
N LEU A 40 23.61 -24.57 -3.29
CA LEU A 40 22.49 -23.93 -2.60
C LEU A 40 21.28 -23.69 -3.52
N PHE A 41 21.53 -23.33 -4.78
CA PHE A 41 20.47 -23.16 -5.77
C PHE A 41 19.82 -24.49 -6.15
N ASP A 42 20.58 -25.58 -6.23
CA ASP A 42 20.07 -26.91 -6.51
C ASP A 42 19.23 -27.40 -5.33
N ALA A 43 19.71 -27.22 -4.10
CA ALA A 43 18.95 -27.50 -2.88
C ALA A 43 17.62 -26.74 -2.85
N ALA A 44 17.62 -25.47 -3.27
CA ALA A 44 16.41 -24.65 -3.38
C ALA A 44 15.40 -25.19 -4.41
N GLN A 45 15.87 -25.88 -5.44
CA GLN A 45 15.01 -26.50 -6.46
C GLN A 45 14.45 -27.84 -5.99
N THR A 46 15.14 -28.56 -5.10
CA THR A 46 14.69 -29.87 -4.55
C THR A 46 13.32 -29.77 -3.87
N PRO A 47 12.27 -30.45 -4.36
CA PRO A 47 10.90 -30.31 -3.86
C PRO A 47 10.74 -30.81 -2.41
N THR A 48 11.58 -31.74 -1.98
CA THR A 48 11.54 -32.40 -0.66
C THR A 48 12.56 -31.86 0.34
N LEU A 49 13.17 -30.69 0.09
CA LEU A 49 14.19 -30.13 0.98
C LEU A 49 13.63 -29.95 2.40
N ASN A 50 14.08 -30.79 3.33
CA ASN A 50 13.79 -30.71 4.75
C ASN A 50 14.94 -30.03 5.50
N ALA A 51 14.74 -29.75 6.79
CA ALA A 51 15.71 -29.04 7.61
C ALA A 51 17.06 -29.77 7.73
N HIS A 52 17.04 -31.09 7.86
CA HIS A 52 18.24 -31.90 8.03
C HIS A 52 19.11 -31.94 6.76
N ALA A 53 18.47 -32.11 5.59
CA ALA A 53 19.16 -32.03 4.31
C ALA A 53 19.72 -30.62 4.06
N ALA A 54 18.97 -29.58 4.42
CA ALA A 54 19.45 -28.21 4.32
C ALA A 54 20.64 -27.94 5.26
N GLU A 55 20.61 -28.46 6.48
CA GLU A 55 21.71 -28.38 7.45
C GLU A 55 22.97 -29.03 6.89
N ALA A 56 22.90 -30.28 6.41
CA ALA A 56 24.07 -30.97 5.84
C ALA A 56 24.69 -30.19 4.68
N ILE A 57 23.85 -29.67 3.76
CA ILE A 57 24.30 -28.88 2.62
C ILE A 57 24.93 -27.55 3.08
N CYS A 58 24.29 -26.84 4.01
CA CYS A 58 24.77 -25.54 4.48
C CYS A 58 26.08 -25.67 5.28
N THR A 59 26.19 -26.69 6.14
CA THR A 59 27.41 -27.00 6.89
C THR A 59 28.57 -27.35 5.96
N SER A 60 28.35 -28.24 4.99
CA SER A 60 29.36 -28.56 3.97
C SER A 60 29.79 -27.33 3.19
N VAL A 61 28.85 -26.48 2.80
CA VAL A 61 29.13 -25.24 2.07
C VAL A 61 29.99 -24.27 2.91
N VAL A 62 29.69 -24.09 4.19
CA VAL A 62 30.47 -23.21 5.09
C VAL A 62 31.87 -23.77 5.31
N GLN A 63 32.00 -25.07 5.56
CA GLN A 63 33.31 -25.72 5.75
C GLN A 63 34.18 -25.66 4.50
N ASP A 64 33.60 -25.99 3.32
CA ASP A 64 34.30 -25.89 2.04
C ASP A 64 34.73 -24.44 1.76
N THR A 65 33.91 -23.46 2.16
CA THR A 65 34.23 -22.04 2.04
C THR A 65 35.42 -21.65 2.92
N GLN A 66 35.47 -22.11 4.17
CA GLN A 66 36.58 -21.85 5.09
C GLN A 66 37.88 -22.48 4.58
N LEU A 67 37.85 -23.76 4.21
CA LEU A 67 38.99 -24.47 3.63
C LEU A 67 39.55 -23.77 2.38
N GLN A 68 38.67 -23.22 1.54
CA GLN A 68 39.10 -22.55 0.32
C GLN A 68 39.61 -21.11 0.57
N ALA A 69 39.12 -20.43 1.61
CA ALA A 69 39.64 -19.15 2.07
C ALA A 69 41.06 -19.29 2.65
N GLU A 70 41.31 -20.32 3.46
CA GLU A 70 42.64 -20.63 4.00
C GLU A 70 43.67 -20.91 2.91
N ARG A 71 43.26 -21.59 1.83
CA ARG A 71 44.12 -21.89 0.67
C ARG A 71 44.49 -20.67 -0.17
N THR A 72 43.73 -19.58 -0.09
CA THR A 72 43.90 -18.42 -0.98
C THR A 72 44.60 -17.22 -0.33
N ARG A 73 44.92 -17.25 0.96
CA ARG A 73 45.60 -16.17 1.71
C ARG A 73 44.97 -14.77 1.54
N ASP A 74 43.67 -14.68 1.26
CA ASP A 74 42.93 -13.41 1.21
C ASP A 74 42.65 -12.90 2.65
N ALA A 75 42.84 -11.60 2.88
CA ALA A 75 42.72 -10.88 4.16
C ALA A 75 41.30 -10.98 4.82
N PRO A 76 41.10 -10.59 6.11
CA PRO A 76 39.94 -11.00 6.89
C PRO A 76 38.59 -10.48 6.35
N LEU A 77 37.58 -11.32 6.58
CA LEU A 77 36.22 -11.34 6.03
C LEU A 77 35.47 -9.99 6.15
N SER A 78 35.35 -9.25 5.04
CA SER A 78 34.56 -8.02 4.95
C SER A 78 33.09 -8.27 4.57
N ARG A 79 32.30 -7.21 4.33
CA ARG A 79 30.92 -7.29 3.81
C ARG A 79 30.83 -7.98 2.43
N ASP A 80 31.97 -8.09 1.75
CA ASP A 80 32.17 -8.85 0.51
C ASP A 80 32.81 -10.23 0.75
N SER A 81 32.78 -10.69 2.01
CA SER A 81 33.14 -12.05 2.38
C SER A 81 32.30 -13.06 1.61
N LEU A 82 32.93 -14.19 1.32
CA LEU A 82 32.34 -15.29 0.58
C LEU A 82 31.02 -15.72 1.22
N HIS A 83 31.05 -15.93 2.53
CA HIS A 83 29.92 -16.13 3.43
C HIS A 83 28.78 -15.11 3.26
N GLY A 84 29.07 -13.82 3.28
CA GLY A 84 28.07 -12.76 3.04
C GLY A 84 27.46 -12.81 1.63
N ASN A 85 28.25 -13.19 0.61
CA ASN A 85 27.77 -13.37 -0.76
C ASN A 85 26.84 -14.58 -0.93
N MET A 86 27.16 -15.70 -0.27
CA MET A 86 26.30 -16.90 -0.29
C MET A 86 24.95 -16.63 0.35
N LEU A 87 24.96 -15.94 1.49
CA LEU A 87 23.74 -15.52 2.17
C LEU A 87 22.95 -14.51 1.33
N ARG A 88 23.61 -13.53 0.69
CA ARG A 88 22.97 -12.64 -0.30
C ARG A 88 22.32 -13.42 -1.44
N ALA A 89 22.97 -14.45 -1.98
CA ALA A 89 22.42 -15.29 -3.03
C ALA A 89 21.15 -16.05 -2.58
N LEU A 90 21.11 -16.58 -1.35
CA LEU A 90 19.88 -17.16 -0.81
C LEU A 90 18.75 -16.12 -0.65
N LEU A 91 19.11 -14.87 -0.34
CA LEU A 91 18.15 -13.78 -0.18
C LEU A 91 17.55 -13.26 -1.50
N THR A 92 18.09 -13.64 -2.66
CA THR A 92 17.51 -13.31 -3.98
C THR A 92 16.43 -14.31 -4.39
N MET A 93 16.35 -15.47 -3.73
CA MET A 93 15.28 -16.44 -3.90
C MET A 93 13.90 -15.83 -3.60
N LYS A 94 12.84 -16.43 -4.15
CA LYS A 94 11.46 -15.95 -3.97
C LYS A 94 11.16 -15.64 -2.49
N ALA A 95 10.90 -14.37 -2.22
CA ALA A 95 10.63 -13.86 -0.87
C ALA A 95 9.45 -14.62 -0.25
N GLY A 96 9.64 -15.09 1.00
CA GLY A 96 8.61 -15.80 1.75
C GLY A 96 8.39 -17.27 1.37
N SER A 97 9.28 -17.87 0.57
CA SER A 97 9.24 -19.32 0.37
C SER A 97 9.79 -20.07 1.60
N VAL A 98 9.13 -21.18 1.96
CA VAL A 98 9.55 -22.02 3.10
C VAL A 98 10.99 -22.52 2.91
N LYS A 99 11.39 -22.86 1.68
CA LYS A 99 12.75 -23.30 1.37
C LYS A 99 13.80 -22.22 1.64
N ARG A 100 13.50 -20.96 1.31
CA ARG A 100 14.38 -19.83 1.63
C ARG A 100 14.54 -19.67 3.13
N ASP A 101 13.45 -19.81 3.90
CA ASP A 101 13.51 -19.72 5.35
C ASP A 101 14.37 -20.83 5.97
N VAL A 102 14.19 -22.06 5.50
CA VAL A 102 15.01 -23.20 5.94
C VAL A 102 16.48 -22.98 5.59
N LEU A 103 16.81 -22.73 4.32
CA LEU A 103 18.20 -22.57 3.86
C LEU A 103 18.90 -21.39 4.53
N VAL A 104 18.26 -20.23 4.67
CA VAL A 104 18.87 -19.08 5.35
C VAL A 104 19.07 -19.38 6.84
N SER A 105 18.10 -20.02 7.50
CA SER A 105 18.25 -20.38 8.92
C SER A 105 19.37 -21.40 9.15
N GLU A 106 19.50 -22.42 8.31
CA GLU A 106 20.57 -23.42 8.45
C GLU A 106 21.94 -22.87 8.04
N MET A 107 22.01 -21.99 7.05
CA MET A 107 23.24 -21.27 6.72
C MET A 107 23.73 -20.43 7.91
N LEU A 108 22.86 -19.66 8.54
CA LEU A 108 23.22 -18.88 9.73
C LEU A 108 23.70 -19.76 10.88
N ARG A 109 23.03 -20.90 11.13
CA ARG A 109 23.49 -21.86 12.14
C ARG A 109 24.86 -22.41 11.80
N ALA A 110 25.05 -22.90 10.58
CA ALA A 110 26.34 -23.43 10.13
C ALA A 110 27.46 -22.40 10.30
N MET A 111 27.19 -21.13 9.95
CA MET A 111 28.14 -20.05 10.15
C MET A 111 28.50 -19.85 11.63
N TRP A 112 27.52 -19.77 12.52
CA TRP A 112 27.78 -19.58 13.95
C TRP A 112 28.44 -20.80 14.60
N THR A 113 28.05 -22.01 14.22
CA THR A 113 28.66 -23.26 14.72
C THR A 113 30.14 -23.37 14.32
N ASN A 114 30.50 -22.87 13.13
CA ASN A 114 31.88 -22.84 12.66
C ASN A 114 32.58 -21.50 12.96
N GLU A 115 32.07 -20.74 13.94
CA GLU A 115 32.65 -19.47 14.42
C GLU A 115 32.92 -18.42 13.33
N VAL A 116 32.14 -18.44 12.25
CA VAL A 116 32.25 -17.47 11.15
C VAL A 116 31.60 -16.15 11.58
N PRO A 117 32.38 -15.06 11.76
CA PRO A 117 31.81 -13.77 12.16
C PRO A 117 30.99 -13.18 11.01
N LEU A 118 29.81 -12.67 11.34
CA LEU A 118 28.96 -11.95 10.39
C LEU A 118 28.97 -10.45 10.71
N ALA A 119 29.26 -9.63 9.70
CA ALA A 119 29.21 -8.19 9.85
C ALA A 119 27.79 -7.74 10.28
N PRO A 120 27.66 -6.77 11.23
CA PRO A 120 26.37 -6.32 11.74
C PRO A 120 25.42 -5.86 10.63
N GLN A 121 25.93 -5.27 9.55
CA GLN A 121 25.07 -4.82 8.46
C GLN A 121 24.49 -5.95 7.61
N VAL A 122 25.13 -7.13 7.60
CA VAL A 122 24.58 -8.34 6.98
C VAL A 122 23.46 -8.88 7.87
N LEU A 123 23.68 -8.97 9.18
CA LEU A 123 22.66 -9.39 10.15
C LEU A 123 21.42 -8.48 10.11
N ALA A 124 21.61 -7.15 10.07
CA ALA A 124 20.52 -6.19 9.93
C ALA A 124 19.75 -6.39 8.61
N HIS A 125 20.45 -6.71 7.52
CA HIS A 125 19.81 -6.96 6.23
C HIS A 125 18.99 -8.26 6.24
N VAL A 126 19.50 -9.34 6.84
CA VAL A 126 18.72 -10.58 7.01
C VAL A 126 17.52 -10.34 7.90
N ALA A 127 17.70 -9.64 9.02
CA ALA A 127 16.62 -9.29 9.95
C ALA A 127 15.50 -8.54 9.22
N MET A 128 15.83 -7.49 8.46
CA MET A 128 14.88 -6.74 7.62
C MET A 128 14.11 -7.66 6.66
N LEU A 129 14.80 -8.56 5.96
CA LEU A 129 14.17 -9.47 4.99
C LEU A 129 13.35 -10.59 5.67
N SER A 130 13.65 -10.91 6.91
CA SER A 130 12.89 -11.89 7.71
C SER A 130 11.48 -11.40 8.09
N GLY A 131 11.18 -10.11 7.90
CA GLY A 131 9.84 -9.55 8.08
C GLY A 131 8.81 -10.05 7.05
N VAL A 132 9.25 -10.70 5.97
CA VAL A 132 8.36 -11.28 4.94
C VAL A 132 7.62 -12.52 5.50
N ARG A 133 6.36 -12.71 5.10
CA ARG A 133 5.57 -13.90 5.45
C ARG A 133 6.30 -15.15 4.97
N GLY A 134 6.48 -16.16 5.84
CA GLY A 134 7.17 -17.40 5.48
C GLY A 134 8.65 -17.43 5.86
N MET A 135 9.18 -16.43 6.59
CA MET A 135 10.56 -16.37 7.11
C MET A 135 10.62 -16.48 8.66
N GLN A 136 9.71 -17.24 9.27
CA GLN A 136 9.55 -17.28 10.73
C GLN A 136 10.75 -17.95 11.43
N ARG A 137 11.30 -19.01 10.85
CA ARG A 137 12.42 -19.78 11.43
C ARG A 137 13.66 -18.92 11.49
N THR A 138 13.99 -18.23 10.40
CA THR A 138 15.11 -17.30 10.31
C THR A 138 14.97 -16.16 11.33
N ARG A 139 13.78 -15.56 11.43
CA ARG A 139 13.55 -14.45 12.38
C ARG A 139 13.72 -14.88 13.84
N ALA A 140 13.13 -16.02 14.21
CA ALA A 140 13.26 -16.56 15.58
C ALA A 140 14.71 -16.94 15.92
N LEU A 141 15.43 -17.51 14.93
CA LEU A 141 16.85 -17.86 15.07
C LEU A 141 17.71 -16.60 15.29
N LEU A 142 17.53 -15.56 14.48
CA LEU A 142 18.22 -14.28 14.63
C LEU A 142 17.94 -13.65 15.99
N HIS A 143 16.67 -13.64 16.41
CA HIS A 143 16.29 -13.10 17.72
C HIS A 143 17.02 -13.82 18.86
N ARG A 144 17.02 -15.15 18.87
CA ARG A 144 17.72 -15.93 19.90
C ARG A 144 19.22 -15.66 19.91
N HIS A 145 19.84 -15.57 18.74
CA HIS A 145 21.28 -15.31 18.63
C HIS A 145 21.63 -13.92 19.15
N VAL A 146 20.91 -12.89 18.70
CA VAL A 146 21.13 -11.49 19.08
C VAL A 146 20.84 -11.26 20.58
N LEU A 147 19.85 -11.96 21.14
CA LEU A 147 19.58 -11.94 22.57
C LEU A 147 20.78 -12.47 23.39
N GLY A 148 21.33 -13.63 22.99
CA GLY A 148 22.42 -14.29 23.70
C GLY A 148 23.81 -13.68 23.52
N HIS A 149 24.11 -13.11 22.35
CA HIS A 149 25.46 -12.62 22.00
C HIS A 149 25.54 -11.09 21.94
N GLY A 150 24.38 -10.42 21.93
CA GLY A 150 24.27 -9.00 21.65
C GLY A 150 24.46 -8.64 20.18
N ALA A 151 24.07 -7.41 19.86
CA ALA A 151 24.20 -6.84 18.53
C ALA A 151 24.08 -5.32 18.60
N ASP A 152 24.52 -4.67 17.53
CA ASP A 152 24.38 -3.23 17.34
C ASP A 152 22.91 -2.80 17.22
N GLU A 153 22.67 -1.52 17.49
CA GLU A 153 21.36 -0.87 17.41
C GLU A 153 20.66 -1.09 16.05
N ALA A 154 21.42 -1.06 14.95
CA ALA A 154 20.86 -1.26 13.62
C ALA A 154 20.28 -2.68 13.40
N VAL A 155 20.87 -3.69 14.03
CA VAL A 155 20.40 -5.07 13.97
C VAL A 155 19.13 -5.21 14.80
N TRP A 156 19.13 -4.67 16.02
CA TRP A 156 17.95 -4.64 16.88
C TRP A 156 16.77 -3.93 16.22
N ARG A 157 16.98 -2.72 15.67
CA ARG A 157 15.94 -1.97 14.97
C ARG A 157 15.34 -2.77 13.80
N ALA A 158 16.19 -3.38 12.97
CA ALA A 158 15.73 -4.21 11.86
C ALA A 158 14.95 -5.45 12.31
N LEU A 159 15.35 -6.07 13.43
CA LEU A 159 14.70 -7.23 13.99
C LEU A 159 13.35 -6.88 14.63
N ILE A 160 13.28 -5.80 15.41
CA ILE A 160 12.03 -5.30 16.00
C ILE A 160 11.05 -4.91 14.89
N ASP A 161 11.51 -4.20 13.86
CA ASP A 161 10.70 -3.91 12.66
C ASP A 161 10.13 -5.20 12.05
N ALA A 162 10.95 -6.25 11.92
CA ALA A 162 10.52 -7.53 11.37
C ALA A 162 9.45 -8.24 12.23
N HIS A 163 9.56 -8.20 13.57
CA HIS A 163 8.53 -8.73 14.47
C HIS A 163 7.25 -7.89 14.42
N ALA A 164 7.37 -6.56 14.47
CA ALA A 164 6.24 -5.63 14.38
C ALA A 164 5.47 -5.80 13.06
N MET A 165 6.18 -5.95 11.93
CA MET A 165 5.55 -6.26 10.64
C MET A 165 4.69 -7.52 10.67
N ARG A 166 5.09 -8.53 11.45
CA ARG A 166 4.36 -9.80 11.60
C ARG A 166 3.34 -9.82 12.73
N GLY A 167 3.35 -8.82 13.61
CA GLY A 167 2.44 -8.72 14.75
C GLY A 167 2.84 -9.63 15.90
N ASP A 168 4.13 -9.96 15.99
CA ASP A 168 4.71 -10.77 17.05
C ASP A 168 5.05 -9.86 18.24
N TRP A 169 4.02 -9.36 18.92
CA TRP A 169 4.15 -8.30 19.93
C TRP A 169 4.93 -8.74 21.15
N ALA A 170 4.84 -10.02 21.54
CA ALA A 170 5.64 -10.55 22.64
C ALA A 170 7.15 -10.41 22.37
N ARG A 171 7.59 -10.69 21.14
CA ARG A 171 8.99 -10.51 20.73
C ARG A 171 9.39 -9.05 20.54
N VAL A 172 8.45 -8.17 20.19
CA VAL A 172 8.69 -6.72 20.17
C VAL A 172 8.91 -6.21 21.59
N ASP A 173 8.02 -6.58 22.52
CA ASP A 173 8.08 -6.16 23.91
C ASP A 173 9.37 -6.69 24.60
N GLU A 174 9.73 -7.96 24.38
CA GLU A 174 11.00 -8.56 24.84
C GLU A 174 12.22 -7.81 24.28
N ALA A 175 12.26 -7.56 22.97
CA ALA A 175 13.38 -6.86 22.35
C ALA A 175 13.49 -5.40 22.81
N LEU A 176 12.35 -4.70 23.00
CA LEU A 176 12.32 -3.34 23.52
C LEU A 176 12.83 -3.26 24.97
N ALA A 177 12.46 -4.23 25.82
CA ALA A 177 13.00 -4.32 27.18
C ALA A 177 14.53 -4.48 27.16
N VAL A 178 15.03 -5.42 26.35
CA VAL A 178 16.48 -5.70 26.25
C VAL A 178 17.28 -4.49 25.74
N VAL A 179 16.80 -3.79 24.71
CA VAL A 179 17.53 -2.60 24.20
C VAL A 179 17.47 -1.43 25.18
N THR A 180 16.39 -1.32 25.95
CA THR A 180 16.25 -0.30 27.01
C THR A 180 17.19 -0.58 28.17
N GLU A 181 17.24 -1.82 28.66
CA GLU A 181 18.19 -2.26 29.69
C GLU A 181 19.65 -2.02 29.28
N ARG A 182 19.94 -2.14 27.98
CA ARG A 182 21.28 -1.90 27.41
C ARG A 182 21.57 -0.42 27.13
N GLY A 183 20.67 0.50 27.49
CA GLY A 183 20.85 1.94 27.30
C GLY A 183 20.85 2.39 25.82
N MET A 184 20.28 1.60 24.91
CA MET A 184 20.20 1.98 23.50
C MET A 184 19.09 3.00 23.26
N HIS A 185 19.29 3.93 22.33
CA HIS A 185 18.35 5.02 22.06
C HIS A 185 17.16 4.57 21.20
N PHE A 186 16.14 3.97 21.82
CA PHE A 186 14.93 3.46 21.14
C PHE A 186 13.62 4.18 21.51
N ALA A 187 13.65 5.26 22.30
CA ALA A 187 12.45 5.91 22.82
C ALA A 187 11.40 6.23 21.72
N LEU A 188 11.80 6.94 20.65
CA LEU A 188 10.89 7.26 19.54
C LEU A 188 10.39 6.02 18.78
N ASP A 189 11.25 5.01 18.61
CA ASP A 189 10.90 3.76 17.93
C ASP A 189 9.87 2.96 18.75
N ALA A 190 9.98 2.94 20.08
CA ALA A 190 9.02 2.31 20.97
C ALA A 190 7.60 2.88 20.78
N TYR A 191 7.47 4.20 20.71
CA TYR A 191 6.19 4.86 20.43
C TYR A 191 5.67 4.56 19.02
N ARG A 192 6.55 4.52 18.02
CA ARG A 192 6.19 4.09 16.66
C ARG A 192 5.64 2.67 16.66
N TYR A 193 6.24 1.73 17.41
CA TYR A 193 5.72 0.36 17.53
C TYR A 193 4.40 0.31 18.29
N ALA A 194 4.23 1.11 19.34
CA ALA A 194 2.95 1.28 20.03
C ALA A 194 1.85 1.76 19.06
N PHE A 195 2.14 2.72 18.19
CA PHE A 195 1.20 3.18 17.16
C PHE A 195 0.86 2.08 16.15
N ILE A 196 1.85 1.29 15.68
CA ILE A 196 1.59 0.16 14.77
C ILE A 196 0.74 -0.92 15.47
N ARG A 197 0.94 -1.14 16.77
CA ARG A 197 0.12 -2.06 17.59
C ARG A 197 -1.31 -1.57 17.73
N MET A 198 -1.50 -0.30 18.12
CA MET A 198 -2.81 0.36 18.16
C MET A 198 -3.53 0.30 16.82
N GLN A 199 -2.79 0.43 15.71
CA GLN A 199 -3.40 0.29 14.38
C GLN A 199 -4.03 -1.06 14.21
N ARG A 200 -3.50 -2.15 14.77
CA ARG A 200 -3.91 -3.55 14.56
C ARG A 200 -4.92 -4.06 15.58
N ASP A 201 -4.74 -3.67 16.84
CA ASP A 201 -5.56 -4.16 17.93
C ASP A 201 -6.97 -3.55 17.88
N THR A 202 -7.92 -4.23 18.53
CA THR A 202 -9.29 -3.73 18.63
C THR A 202 -9.33 -2.68 19.73
N PRO A 203 -9.71 -1.42 19.46
CA PRO A 203 -9.80 -0.39 20.48
C PRO A 203 -10.77 -0.80 21.58
N THR A 204 -10.34 -0.65 22.83
CA THR A 204 -11.11 -0.93 24.04
C THR A 204 -11.54 0.38 24.71
N ALA A 205 -12.42 0.30 25.71
CA ALA A 205 -12.80 1.46 26.52
C ALA A 205 -11.61 2.07 27.29
N ALA A 206 -10.53 1.30 27.51
CA ALA A 206 -9.32 1.76 28.17
C ALA A 206 -8.37 2.54 27.25
N LEU A 207 -8.66 2.63 25.95
CA LEU A 207 -7.80 3.32 24.98
C LEU A 207 -7.46 4.76 25.37
N PRO A 208 -8.40 5.61 25.85
CA PRO A 208 -8.07 6.98 26.23
C PRO A 208 -7.05 7.06 27.37
N ALA A 209 -7.20 6.21 28.39
CA ALA A 209 -6.26 6.14 29.51
C ALA A 209 -4.87 5.67 29.03
N ALA A 210 -4.83 4.63 28.21
CA ALA A 210 -3.57 4.12 27.65
C ALA A 210 -2.83 5.18 26.79
N VAL A 211 -3.57 5.93 25.97
CA VAL A 211 -2.98 7.01 25.16
C VAL A 211 -2.49 8.17 26.03
N HIS A 212 -3.22 8.50 27.10
CA HIS A 212 -2.79 9.52 28.04
C HIS A 212 -1.49 9.12 28.75
N SER A 213 -1.41 7.90 29.30
CA SER A 213 -0.20 7.37 29.93
C SER A 213 0.98 7.31 28.95
N MET A 214 0.74 6.94 27.69
CA MET A 214 1.77 6.95 26.66
C MET A 214 2.30 8.37 26.38
N ILE A 215 1.42 9.38 26.30
CA ILE A 215 1.85 10.78 26.10
C ILE A 215 2.61 11.32 27.32
N GLN A 216 2.22 10.91 28.53
CA GLN A 216 2.98 11.24 29.74
C GLN A 216 4.38 10.62 29.68
N GLN A 217 4.47 9.32 29.38
CA GLN A 217 5.77 8.65 29.24
C GLN A 217 6.63 9.29 28.13
N MET A 218 6.03 9.69 27.00
CA MET A 218 6.76 10.41 25.95
C MET A 218 7.41 11.68 26.49
N ARG A 219 6.68 12.43 27.33
CA ARG A 219 7.20 13.65 27.95
C ARG A 219 8.35 13.34 28.91
N ASP A 220 8.20 12.31 29.73
CA ASP A 220 9.21 11.89 30.70
C ASP A 220 10.50 11.40 30.01
N ASP A 221 10.35 10.76 28.85
CA ASP A 221 11.45 10.32 27.98
C ASP A 221 12.05 11.47 27.13
N GLY A 222 11.52 12.69 27.22
CA GLY A 222 11.96 13.85 26.43
C GLY A 222 11.56 13.81 24.94
N VAL A 223 10.60 12.95 24.57
CA VAL A 223 10.06 12.83 23.21
C VAL A 223 8.92 13.83 23.01
N THR A 224 9.10 14.75 22.07
CA THR A 224 8.09 15.76 21.76
C THR A 224 6.99 15.21 20.85
N LEU A 225 5.73 15.54 21.15
CA LEU A 225 4.61 15.31 20.24
C LEU A 225 4.61 16.37 19.15
N ASP A 226 5.48 16.20 18.16
CA ASP A 226 5.55 17.05 16.96
C ASP A 226 4.44 16.71 15.94
N ASP A 227 4.40 17.45 14.82
CA ASP A 227 3.41 17.25 13.75
C ASP A 227 3.46 15.85 13.14
N ALA A 228 4.66 15.28 12.96
CA ALA A 228 4.82 13.97 12.35
C ALA A 228 4.31 12.86 13.28
N VAL A 229 4.71 12.92 14.55
CA VAL A 229 4.29 11.97 15.59
C VAL A 229 2.78 12.08 15.82
N LEU A 230 2.23 13.30 15.88
CA LEU A 230 0.79 13.53 15.99
C LEU A 230 0.02 12.92 14.81
N VAL A 231 0.48 13.11 13.58
CA VAL A 231 -0.12 12.49 12.39
C VAL A 231 -0.11 10.96 12.47
N GLU A 232 0.97 10.36 12.95
CA GLU A 232 1.05 8.91 13.13
C GLU A 232 0.10 8.39 14.20
N LEU A 233 0.00 9.07 15.34
CA LEU A 233 -0.96 8.78 16.40
C LEU A 233 -2.40 8.85 15.89
N ILE A 234 -2.78 9.91 15.17
CA ILE A 234 -4.12 10.07 14.59
C ILE A 234 -4.45 8.93 13.64
N ARG A 235 -3.50 8.56 12.76
CA ARG A 235 -3.67 7.41 11.87
C ARG A 235 -3.83 6.12 12.65
N ALA A 236 -3.10 5.97 13.75
CA ALA A 236 -3.21 4.80 14.61
C ALA A 236 -4.59 4.65 15.25
N LEU A 237 -5.16 5.76 15.73
CA LEU A 237 -6.48 5.79 16.34
C LEU A 237 -7.60 5.45 15.34
N VAL A 238 -7.49 5.88 14.09
CA VAL A 238 -8.57 5.71 13.09
C VAL A 238 -8.43 4.45 12.23
N ALA A 239 -7.24 3.84 12.16
CA ALA A 239 -7.02 2.63 11.36
C ALA A 239 -7.99 1.47 11.69
N PRO A 240 -8.31 1.15 12.97
CA PRO A 240 -9.29 0.10 13.30
C PRO A 240 -10.68 0.40 12.72
N VAL A 241 -11.13 1.66 12.80
CA VAL A 241 -12.43 2.12 12.27
C VAL A 241 -12.45 1.99 10.74
N GLN A 242 -11.39 2.43 10.06
CA GLN A 242 -11.27 2.31 8.61
C GLN A 242 -11.26 0.86 8.15
N ARG A 243 -10.59 -0.05 8.88
CA ARG A 243 -10.59 -1.48 8.58
C ARG A 243 -11.98 -2.10 8.78
N ALA A 244 -12.65 -1.81 9.89
CA ALA A 244 -14.00 -2.28 10.14
C ALA A 244 -14.96 -1.80 9.05
N HIS A 245 -14.85 -0.54 8.64
CA HIS A 245 -15.62 0.00 7.52
C HIS A 245 -15.29 -0.74 6.20
N ALA A 246 -14.01 -1.03 5.93
CA ALA A 246 -13.61 -1.78 4.72
C ALA A 246 -14.13 -3.23 4.74
N ALA A 247 -14.20 -3.84 5.93
CA ALA A 247 -14.76 -5.18 6.15
C ALA A 247 -16.30 -5.21 6.16
N ARG A 248 -16.97 -4.06 6.01
CA ARG A 248 -18.43 -3.92 6.11
C ARG A 248 -18.98 -4.41 7.45
N ALA A 249 -18.26 -4.08 8.53
CA ALA A 249 -18.69 -4.32 9.90
C ALA A 249 -20.10 -3.76 10.16
N THR A 250 -20.78 -4.35 11.14
CA THR A 250 -22.11 -3.88 11.55
C THR A 250 -22.04 -2.46 12.11
N ARG A 251 -23.17 -1.75 12.09
CA ARG A 251 -23.23 -0.39 12.65
C ARG A 251 -22.88 -0.34 14.14
N ALA A 252 -23.37 -1.30 14.93
CA ALA A 252 -23.05 -1.40 16.35
C ALA A 252 -21.54 -1.55 16.59
N GLU A 253 -20.87 -2.38 15.78
CA GLU A 253 -19.44 -2.57 15.83
C GLU A 253 -18.68 -1.30 15.43
N LEU A 254 -19.09 -0.63 14.35
CA LEU A 254 -18.50 0.64 13.92
C LEU A 254 -18.59 1.73 14.99
N VAL A 255 -19.75 1.87 15.65
CA VAL A 255 -19.93 2.83 16.75
C VAL A 255 -19.01 2.50 17.92
N ARG A 256 -18.98 1.23 18.35
CA ARG A 256 -18.12 0.74 19.44
C ARG A 256 -16.64 1.05 19.20
N LEU A 257 -16.17 0.86 17.96
CA LEU A 257 -14.78 1.13 17.58
C LEU A 257 -14.48 2.62 17.42
N ALA A 258 -15.42 3.39 16.86
CA ALA A 258 -15.23 4.80 16.57
C ALA A 258 -15.33 5.69 17.82
N ALA A 259 -16.09 5.28 18.84
CA ALA A 259 -16.32 6.08 20.03
C ALA A 259 -15.06 6.50 20.81
N PRO A 260 -14.19 5.56 21.25
CA PRO A 260 -12.98 5.94 21.98
C PRO A 260 -12.01 6.77 21.11
N ALA A 261 -11.91 6.46 19.81
CA ALA A 261 -11.11 7.23 18.89
C ALA A 261 -11.64 8.66 18.71
N HIS A 262 -12.97 8.83 18.58
CA HIS A 262 -13.61 10.13 18.40
C HIS A 262 -13.36 11.05 19.61
N ALA A 263 -13.51 10.54 20.83
CA ALA A 263 -13.25 11.29 22.05
C ALA A 263 -11.81 11.82 22.13
N LEU A 264 -10.84 10.97 21.77
CA LEU A 264 -9.42 11.37 21.73
C LEU A 264 -9.15 12.42 20.64
N LEU A 265 -9.66 12.22 19.42
CA LEU A 265 -9.51 13.18 18.33
C LEU A 265 -10.11 14.54 18.68
N ASP A 266 -11.23 14.54 19.40
CA ASP A 266 -11.86 15.76 19.88
C ASP A 266 -11.00 16.47 20.94
N GLY A 267 -10.47 15.72 21.90
CA GLY A 267 -9.53 16.22 22.89
C GLY A 267 -8.28 16.86 22.26
N PHE A 268 -7.65 16.19 21.28
CA PHE A 268 -6.51 16.74 20.56
C PHE A 268 -6.85 18.02 19.80
N PHE A 269 -8.02 18.09 19.17
CA PHE A 269 -8.43 19.30 18.45
C PHE A 269 -8.64 20.47 19.41
N ARG A 270 -9.29 20.25 20.57
CA ARG A 270 -9.47 21.29 21.60
C ARG A 270 -8.13 21.74 22.17
N TRP A 271 -7.23 20.81 22.46
CA TRP A 271 -5.88 21.11 22.94
C TRP A 271 -5.10 21.99 21.95
N LEU A 272 -5.11 21.66 20.66
CA LEU A 272 -4.46 22.51 19.65
C LEU A 272 -5.12 23.88 19.57
N CYS A 273 -6.45 23.95 19.56
CA CYS A 273 -7.15 25.24 19.50
C CYS A 273 -6.92 26.12 20.73
N ALA A 274 -6.56 25.55 21.88
CA ALA A 274 -6.19 26.30 23.07
C ALA A 274 -4.83 27.02 22.95
N LEU A 275 -4.06 26.76 21.89
CA LEU A 275 -2.83 27.49 21.59
C LEU A 275 -3.08 28.90 21.01
N GLU A 276 -4.37 29.25 20.78
CA GLU A 276 -5.00 30.52 20.36
C GLU A 276 -4.40 31.23 19.12
N GLU A 277 -3.08 31.37 19.04
CA GLU A 277 -2.38 32.05 17.97
C GLU A 277 -2.09 31.13 16.77
N PRO A 278 -2.34 31.58 15.52
CA PRO A 278 -1.99 30.84 14.32
C PRO A 278 -0.51 30.45 14.24
N ALA A 279 0.39 31.25 14.83
CA ALA A 279 1.83 30.98 14.86
C ALA A 279 2.16 29.67 15.59
N HIS A 280 1.49 29.39 16.71
CA HIS A 280 1.67 28.16 17.50
C HIS A 280 1.01 26.93 16.85
N LEU A 281 0.00 27.14 16.00
CA LEU A 281 -0.68 26.09 15.25
C LEU A 281 0.04 25.68 13.95
N ARG A 282 0.80 26.60 13.34
CA ARG A 282 1.51 26.36 12.06
C ARG A 282 2.44 25.14 12.08
N PRO A 283 3.19 24.84 13.17
CA PRO A 283 3.94 23.60 13.27
C PRO A 283 3.07 22.35 13.07
N TYR A 284 1.81 22.37 13.51
CA TYR A 284 0.87 21.25 13.51
C TYR A 284 -0.06 21.17 12.29
N ARG A 285 0.31 21.80 11.17
CA ARG A 285 -0.55 21.89 9.96
C ARG A 285 -1.03 20.52 9.46
N HIS A 286 -0.17 19.51 9.38
CA HIS A 286 -0.58 18.21 8.85
C HIS A 286 -1.37 17.40 9.88
N GLY A 287 -1.06 17.55 11.17
CA GLY A 287 -1.80 17.00 12.29
C GLY A 287 -3.23 17.51 12.31
N LEU A 288 -3.44 18.82 12.17
CA LEU A 288 -4.77 19.43 12.05
C LEU A 288 -5.56 18.89 10.86
N ALA A 289 -4.92 18.79 9.69
CA ALA A 289 -5.56 18.20 8.52
C ALA A 289 -5.92 16.72 8.74
N ALA A 290 -5.03 15.94 9.34
CA ALA A 290 -5.27 14.55 9.68
C ALA A 290 -6.41 14.40 10.72
N LEU A 291 -6.46 15.26 11.75
CA LEU A 291 -7.52 15.29 12.76
C LEU A 291 -8.89 15.52 12.12
N LEU A 292 -9.02 16.52 11.26
CA LEU A 292 -10.30 16.83 10.61
C LEU A 292 -10.80 15.66 9.73
N LEU A 293 -9.90 15.05 8.96
CA LEU A 293 -10.25 13.90 8.12
C LEU A 293 -10.56 12.65 8.96
N ALA A 294 -9.83 12.43 10.04
CA ALA A 294 -10.08 11.36 11.01
C ALA A 294 -11.42 11.52 11.76
N GLN A 295 -11.76 12.74 12.16
CA GLN A 295 -13.04 13.07 12.77
C GLN A 295 -14.19 12.82 11.79
N MET A 296 -14.03 13.17 10.51
CA MET A 296 -15.01 12.85 9.47
C MET A 296 -15.24 11.33 9.32
N ASP A 297 -14.18 10.52 9.34
CA ASP A 297 -14.30 9.05 9.25
C ASP A 297 -15.01 8.45 10.48
N THR A 298 -14.71 8.94 11.68
CA THR A 298 -15.36 8.47 12.93
C THR A 298 -16.82 8.93 13.04
N VAL A 299 -17.11 10.16 12.62
CA VAL A 299 -18.48 10.70 12.58
C VAL A 299 -19.36 9.95 11.57
N ALA A 300 -18.80 9.57 10.41
CA ALA A 300 -19.53 8.76 9.44
C ALA A 300 -19.94 7.38 10.00
N ALA A 301 -19.15 6.81 10.92
CA ALA A 301 -19.49 5.57 11.62
C ALA A 301 -20.62 5.74 12.64
N TRP A 302 -20.83 6.94 13.17
CA TRP A 302 -21.79 7.25 14.25
C TRP A 302 -23.22 7.54 13.78
N GLN A 303 -23.42 7.95 12.52
CA GLN A 303 -24.70 8.55 12.10
C GLN A 303 -25.95 7.69 12.41
N PRO A 304 -26.93 8.22 13.18
CA PRO A 304 -28.29 7.69 13.21
C PRO A 304 -28.97 7.90 11.87
N ALA A 305 -29.87 6.98 11.52
CA ALA A 305 -30.69 7.03 10.32
C ALA A 305 -31.61 8.27 10.23
N ARG A 306 -31.55 9.22 11.19
CA ARG A 306 -32.38 10.43 11.23
C ARG A 306 -31.66 11.59 11.94
N GLY A 307 -31.66 12.76 11.29
CA GLY A 307 -31.88 14.05 11.98
C GLY A 307 -30.71 15.03 12.06
N THR A 308 -29.66 14.75 12.84
CA THR A 308 -28.63 15.75 13.17
C THR A 308 -27.44 15.67 12.23
N GLN A 309 -27.15 16.74 11.47
CA GLN A 309 -26.00 16.83 10.55
C GLN A 309 -24.70 17.07 11.34
N PRO A 310 -23.90 16.03 11.65
CA PRO A 310 -22.70 16.18 12.46
C PRO A 310 -21.57 16.84 11.63
N HIS A 311 -21.71 16.88 10.31
CA HIS A 311 -20.79 17.54 9.39
C HIS A 311 -20.74 19.07 9.54
N SER A 312 -21.80 19.72 10.02
CA SER A 312 -21.82 21.15 10.32
C SER A 312 -20.73 21.53 11.35
N SER A 313 -20.52 20.66 12.34
CA SER A 313 -19.47 20.81 13.35
C SER A 313 -18.06 20.71 12.75
N ILE A 314 -17.85 19.83 11.76
CA ILE A 314 -16.54 19.66 11.11
C ILE A 314 -16.24 20.85 10.20
N HIS A 315 -17.24 21.40 9.50
CA HIS A 315 -17.09 22.64 8.74
C HIS A 315 -16.73 23.83 9.63
N ALA A 316 -17.38 23.96 10.80
CA ALA A 316 -17.03 24.98 11.77
C ALA A 316 -15.58 24.83 12.27
N ARG A 317 -15.14 23.60 12.55
CA ARG A 317 -13.74 23.30 12.93
C ARG A 317 -12.75 23.65 11.82
N LEU A 318 -13.05 23.29 10.57
CA LEU A 318 -12.24 23.70 9.43
C LEU A 318 -12.15 25.23 9.33
N GLY A 319 -13.25 25.94 9.58
CA GLY A 319 -13.28 27.41 9.60
C GLY A 319 -12.29 28.00 10.60
N ARG A 320 -12.22 27.45 11.81
CA ARG A 320 -11.29 27.90 12.86
C ARG A 320 -9.81 27.76 12.50
N VAL A 321 -9.46 26.72 11.75
CA VAL A 321 -8.05 26.44 11.37
C VAL A 321 -7.75 26.75 9.90
N ALA A 322 -8.68 27.40 9.20
CA ALA A 322 -8.57 27.63 7.76
C ALA A 322 -7.32 28.44 7.40
N GLU A 323 -7.03 29.50 8.16
CA GLU A 323 -5.86 30.34 7.97
C GLU A 323 -4.56 29.53 8.11
N VAL A 324 -4.48 28.68 9.13
CA VAL A 324 -3.33 27.81 9.37
C VAL A 324 -3.14 26.81 8.25
N LEU A 325 -4.23 26.21 7.73
CA LEU A 325 -4.14 25.20 6.67
C LEU A 325 -3.88 25.78 5.28
N ARG A 326 -4.21 27.05 5.03
CA ARG A 326 -3.93 27.70 3.74
C ARG A 326 -2.44 27.76 3.47
N GLY A 327 -2.07 27.59 2.21
CA GLY A 327 -0.69 27.57 1.77
C GLY A 327 -0.56 27.10 0.33
N PRO A 328 0.63 27.23 -0.26
CA PRO A 328 0.87 26.88 -1.65
C PRO A 328 0.82 25.35 -1.90
N ASP A 329 0.85 24.54 -0.85
CA ASP A 329 0.76 23.08 -0.90
C ASP A 329 -0.68 22.58 -1.12
N GLY A 330 -1.69 23.43 -1.00
CA GLY A 330 -3.08 23.08 -1.25
C GLY A 330 -3.69 22.14 -0.21
N LEU A 331 -3.16 22.16 1.02
CA LEU A 331 -3.63 21.30 2.12
C LEU A 331 -5.07 21.64 2.53
N TYR A 332 -5.40 22.93 2.60
CA TYR A 332 -6.76 23.41 2.89
C TYR A 332 -7.77 22.93 1.84
N GLU A 333 -7.45 23.07 0.56
CA GLU A 333 -8.29 22.66 -0.57
C GLU A 333 -8.58 21.16 -0.51
N SER A 334 -7.53 20.35 -0.29
CA SER A 334 -7.63 18.90 -0.11
C SER A 334 -8.59 18.50 1.02
N VAL A 335 -8.46 19.13 2.20
CA VAL A 335 -9.30 18.83 3.36
C VAL A 335 -10.74 19.28 3.12
N ARG A 336 -10.94 20.51 2.64
CA ARG A 336 -12.25 21.08 2.34
C ARG A 336 -13.02 20.24 1.32
N ILE A 337 -12.39 19.88 0.20
CA ILE A 337 -13.01 19.03 -0.83
C ILE A 337 -13.44 17.68 -0.25
N GLN A 338 -12.61 17.08 0.60
CA GLN A 338 -12.95 15.80 1.24
C GLN A 338 -14.08 15.94 2.26
N ILE A 339 -14.17 17.04 3.01
CA ILE A 339 -15.28 17.30 3.92
C ILE A 339 -16.57 17.57 3.14
N ASP A 340 -16.52 18.41 2.09
CA ASP A 340 -17.67 18.69 1.20
C ASP A 340 -18.22 17.38 0.61
N ALA A 341 -17.33 16.51 0.13
CA ALA A 341 -17.70 15.21 -0.44
C ALA A 341 -18.29 14.23 0.58
N ALA A 342 -18.01 14.39 1.88
CA ALA A 342 -18.62 13.58 2.94
C ALA A 342 -19.96 14.13 3.39
N SER A 343 -20.13 15.44 3.36
CA SER A 343 -21.29 16.14 3.91
C SER A 343 -22.51 16.14 2.98
N GLY A 344 -22.38 15.66 1.73
CA GLY A 344 -23.50 15.44 0.82
C GLY A 344 -23.29 15.92 -0.62
N PRO A 345 -22.79 17.14 -0.90
CA PRO A 345 -22.71 17.67 -2.26
C PRO A 345 -21.43 17.19 -2.97
N MET A 346 -21.42 15.92 -3.39
CA MET A 346 -20.31 15.35 -4.16
C MET A 346 -20.01 16.15 -5.44
N ASP A 347 -21.03 16.65 -6.12
CA ASP A 347 -20.86 17.43 -7.35
C ASP A 347 -20.14 18.76 -7.09
N ALA A 348 -20.45 19.44 -5.97
CA ALA A 348 -19.74 20.66 -5.57
C ALA A 348 -18.27 20.37 -5.22
N ALA A 349 -18.00 19.25 -4.53
CA ALA A 349 -16.64 18.81 -4.24
C ALA A 349 -15.83 18.52 -5.51
N LEU A 350 -16.46 17.86 -6.49
CA LEU A 350 -15.85 17.58 -7.80
C LEU A 350 -15.59 18.86 -8.60
N ALA A 351 -16.54 19.81 -8.60
CA ALA A 351 -16.35 21.12 -9.25
C ALA A 351 -15.17 21.88 -8.64
N ARG A 352 -15.06 21.92 -7.30
CA ARG A 352 -13.90 22.53 -6.62
C ARG A 352 -12.59 21.81 -6.95
N LEU A 353 -12.60 20.48 -7.00
CA LEU A 353 -11.42 19.70 -7.39
C LEU A 353 -11.00 20.01 -8.83
N ALA A 354 -11.96 20.15 -9.75
CA ALA A 354 -11.69 20.49 -11.15
C ALA A 354 -11.05 21.88 -11.29
N VAL A 355 -11.51 22.86 -10.51
CA VAL A 355 -10.92 24.21 -10.46
C VAL A 355 -9.51 24.15 -9.88
N TRP A 356 -9.31 23.45 -8.76
CA TRP A 356 -8.01 23.35 -8.11
C TRP A 356 -6.97 22.63 -8.98
N ILE A 357 -7.35 21.57 -9.70
CA ILE A 357 -6.44 20.90 -10.63
C ILE A 357 -6.07 21.78 -11.83
N ALA A 358 -6.94 22.72 -12.23
CA ALA A 358 -6.65 23.64 -13.32
C ALA A 358 -5.63 24.73 -12.92
N SER A 359 -5.47 25.06 -11.64
CA SER A 359 -4.68 26.22 -11.18
C SER A 359 -3.16 25.99 -11.11
N ALA A 360 -2.56 25.26 -12.05
CA ALA A 360 -1.10 25.04 -12.22
C ALA A 360 -0.27 24.96 -10.92
N PRO A 361 -0.49 23.94 -10.08
CA PRO A 361 0.12 23.83 -8.74
C PRO A 361 1.61 23.42 -8.76
N ASN A 362 2.33 23.72 -7.66
CA ASN A 362 3.64 23.15 -7.38
C ASN A 362 3.57 21.61 -7.15
N ALA A 363 4.73 20.97 -7.02
CA ALA A 363 4.84 19.50 -6.91
C ALA A 363 4.10 18.91 -5.68
N ASP A 364 4.08 19.63 -4.55
CA ASP A 364 3.42 19.19 -3.32
C ASP A 364 1.89 19.25 -3.44
N ALA A 365 1.37 20.32 -4.03
CA ALA A 365 -0.05 20.45 -4.34
C ALA A 365 -0.50 19.42 -5.37
N ALA A 366 0.30 19.14 -6.43
CA ALA A 366 0.00 18.05 -7.35
C ALA A 366 -0.05 16.67 -6.64
N ARG A 367 0.81 16.44 -5.65
CA ARG A 367 0.77 15.22 -4.81
C ARG A 367 -0.52 15.14 -3.99
N LEU A 368 -0.97 16.24 -3.40
CA LEU A 368 -2.21 16.29 -2.62
C LEU A 368 -3.46 16.18 -3.50
N GLN A 369 -3.46 16.76 -4.69
CA GLN A 369 -4.54 16.57 -5.68
C GLN A 369 -4.70 15.10 -6.06
N ARG A 370 -3.60 14.40 -6.36
CA ARG A 370 -3.63 12.95 -6.65
C ARG A 370 -4.18 12.14 -5.47
N LYS A 371 -3.77 12.46 -4.24
CA LYS A 371 -4.32 11.83 -3.03
C LYS A 371 -5.82 12.10 -2.87
N THR A 372 -6.26 13.33 -3.15
CA THR A 372 -7.67 13.74 -3.09
C THR A 372 -8.52 12.99 -4.12
N VAL A 373 -8.03 12.87 -5.36
CA VAL A 373 -8.68 12.04 -6.40
C VAL A 373 -8.85 10.60 -5.92
N LEU A 374 -7.81 9.98 -5.35
CA LEU A 374 -7.88 8.61 -4.84
C LEU A 374 -8.88 8.47 -3.68
N ALA A 375 -8.94 9.46 -2.77
CA ALA A 375 -9.88 9.49 -1.66
C ALA A 375 -11.33 9.62 -2.14
N LEU A 376 -11.60 10.57 -3.05
CA LEU A 376 -12.93 10.74 -3.65
C LEU A 376 -13.36 9.52 -4.46
N PHE A 377 -12.44 8.89 -5.20
CA PHE A 377 -12.75 7.67 -5.95
C PHE A 377 -13.16 6.54 -4.99
N SER A 378 -12.40 6.34 -3.91
CA SER A 378 -12.71 5.35 -2.88
C SER A 378 -14.07 5.60 -2.23
N ARG A 379 -14.41 6.87 -1.96
CA ARG A 379 -15.72 7.25 -1.44
C ARG A 379 -16.85 7.00 -2.45
N ALA A 380 -16.66 7.42 -3.70
CA ALA A 380 -17.62 7.20 -4.78
C ALA A 380 -17.92 5.71 -4.98
N CYS A 381 -16.91 4.83 -4.89
CA CYS A 381 -17.11 3.38 -4.93
C CYS A 381 -18.08 2.82 -3.87
N ARG A 382 -18.31 3.55 -2.76
CA ARG A 382 -19.21 3.16 -1.66
C ARG A 382 -20.61 3.76 -1.78
N MET A 383 -20.84 4.69 -2.71
CA MET A 383 -22.16 5.30 -2.94
C MET A 383 -23.18 4.29 -3.49
N VAL A 384 -24.47 4.59 -3.39
CA VAL A 384 -25.55 3.79 -3.97
C VAL A 384 -25.31 3.59 -5.49
N PRO A 385 -25.55 2.39 -6.05
CA PRO A 385 -25.23 2.08 -7.45
C PRO A 385 -25.78 3.08 -8.48
N THR A 386 -26.98 3.62 -8.26
CA THR A 386 -27.67 4.54 -9.18
C THR A 386 -26.93 5.85 -9.43
N ARG A 387 -26.21 6.39 -8.44
CA ARG A 387 -25.43 7.65 -8.58
C ARG A 387 -23.93 7.41 -8.78
N ARG A 388 -23.46 6.21 -8.45
CA ARG A 388 -22.04 5.87 -8.40
C ARG A 388 -21.33 6.07 -9.74
N LEU A 389 -21.91 5.60 -10.84
CA LEU A 389 -21.22 5.58 -12.14
C LEU A 389 -21.00 7.00 -12.69
N ALA A 390 -22.02 7.85 -12.63
CA ALA A 390 -21.93 9.25 -13.08
C ALA A 390 -20.84 10.03 -12.32
N VAL A 391 -20.81 9.91 -10.99
CA VAL A 391 -19.78 10.51 -10.13
C VAL A 391 -18.39 10.01 -10.46
N LEU A 392 -18.22 8.69 -10.64
CA LEU A 392 -16.93 8.11 -10.99
C LEU A 392 -16.47 8.57 -12.37
N LEU A 393 -17.36 8.67 -13.36
CA LEU A 393 -17.01 9.16 -14.70
C LEU A 393 -16.59 10.63 -14.67
N HIS A 394 -17.31 11.48 -13.94
CA HIS A 394 -16.94 12.88 -13.75
C HIS A 394 -15.56 12.99 -13.08
N LEU A 395 -15.32 12.19 -12.03
CA LEU A 395 -14.01 12.14 -11.38
C LEU A 395 -12.91 11.63 -12.32
N MET A 396 -13.18 10.64 -13.17
CA MET A 396 -12.21 10.14 -14.15
C MET A 396 -11.90 11.19 -15.22
N ARG A 397 -12.88 11.99 -15.65
CA ARG A 397 -12.63 13.14 -16.55
C ARG A 397 -11.66 14.15 -15.93
N ILE A 398 -11.82 14.44 -14.64
CA ILE A 398 -10.90 15.30 -13.89
C ILE A 398 -9.52 14.63 -13.77
N ALA A 399 -9.49 13.34 -13.38
CA ALA A 399 -8.27 12.59 -13.12
C ALA A 399 -7.46 12.29 -14.39
N SER A 400 -8.08 12.26 -15.57
CA SER A 400 -7.40 12.02 -16.85
C SER A 400 -6.63 13.23 -17.39
N ARG A 401 -6.63 14.37 -16.68
CA ARG A 401 -5.85 15.55 -17.10
C ARG A 401 -4.34 15.26 -17.02
N PRO A 402 -3.55 15.45 -18.10
CA PRO A 402 -2.12 15.10 -18.12
C PRO A 402 -1.31 15.86 -17.06
N ALA A 403 -1.63 17.14 -16.85
CA ALA A 403 -0.96 18.01 -15.88
C ALA A 403 -0.93 17.45 -14.45
N LEU A 404 -1.93 16.65 -14.07
CA LEU A 404 -1.98 16.01 -12.75
C LEU A 404 -0.88 14.95 -12.56
N TRP A 405 -0.33 14.40 -13.63
CA TRP A 405 0.61 13.27 -13.62
C TRP A 405 1.98 13.59 -14.20
N THR A 406 2.21 14.82 -14.65
CA THR A 406 3.50 15.28 -15.18
C THR A 406 4.63 14.96 -14.20
N GLY A 407 5.74 14.42 -14.73
CA GLY A 407 6.94 14.10 -13.96
C GLY A 407 6.84 12.86 -13.06
N VAL A 408 5.72 12.12 -13.07
CA VAL A 408 5.55 10.93 -12.22
C VAL A 408 4.99 9.75 -13.02
N ALA A 409 5.83 8.74 -13.25
CA ALA A 409 5.38 7.46 -13.79
C ALA A 409 4.52 6.72 -12.75
N SER A 410 3.19 6.78 -12.87
CA SER A 410 2.26 6.30 -11.85
C SER A 410 1.35 5.19 -12.34
N LYS A 411 1.22 4.13 -11.54
CA LYS A 411 0.22 3.06 -11.75
C LYS A 411 -1.16 3.43 -11.20
N ALA A 412 -1.32 4.60 -10.57
CA ALA A 412 -2.56 4.95 -9.90
C ALA A 412 -3.71 5.14 -10.89
N LEU A 413 -3.54 5.96 -11.93
CA LEU A 413 -4.59 6.22 -12.91
C LEU A 413 -5.02 4.96 -13.67
N PRO A 414 -4.12 4.10 -14.20
CA PRO A 414 -4.53 2.82 -14.77
C PRO A 414 -5.31 1.93 -13.78
N ARG A 415 -4.93 1.92 -12.50
CA ARG A 415 -5.67 1.17 -11.47
C ARG A 415 -7.06 1.74 -11.20
N LEU A 416 -7.24 3.06 -11.26
CA LEU A 416 -8.56 3.68 -11.15
C LEU A 416 -9.45 3.27 -12.31
N TRP A 417 -8.94 3.33 -13.54
CA TRP A 417 -9.64 2.85 -14.74
C TRP A 417 -9.99 1.35 -14.64
N GLN A 418 -9.05 0.52 -14.21
CA GLN A 418 -9.29 -0.90 -13.98
C GLN A 418 -10.42 -1.14 -12.97
N ARG A 419 -10.46 -0.37 -11.88
CA ARG A 419 -11.51 -0.46 -10.85
C ARG A 419 -12.86 0.02 -11.36
N LEU A 420 -12.91 1.13 -12.11
CA LEU A 420 -14.14 1.62 -12.73
C LEU A 420 -14.75 0.58 -13.66
N LEU A 421 -13.96 0.05 -14.61
CA LEU A 421 -14.42 -0.99 -15.54
C LEU A 421 -14.78 -2.29 -14.80
N HIS A 422 -14.08 -2.62 -13.72
CA HIS A 422 -14.44 -3.78 -12.90
C HIS A 422 -15.79 -3.60 -12.21
N LEU A 423 -16.07 -2.42 -11.63
CA LEU A 423 -17.36 -2.11 -11.01
C LEU A 423 -18.49 -2.15 -12.02
N TRP A 424 -18.25 -1.62 -13.21
CA TRP A 424 -19.20 -1.62 -14.32
C TRP A 424 -19.48 -3.04 -14.84
N ALA A 425 -18.47 -3.91 -14.91
CA ALA A 425 -18.62 -5.28 -15.40
C ALA A 425 -19.30 -6.28 -14.43
N ARG A 426 -19.80 -5.84 -13.26
CA ARG A 426 -20.37 -6.74 -12.22
C ARG A 426 -21.77 -7.25 -12.56
N SER A 427 -22.46 -6.68 -13.53
CA SER A 427 -23.81 -7.09 -13.92
C SER A 427 -23.83 -8.47 -14.59
N SER A 428 -24.91 -9.24 -14.40
CA SER A 428 -25.16 -10.51 -15.10
C SER A 428 -25.37 -10.27 -16.61
N PRO A 429 -25.23 -11.29 -17.49
CA PRO A 429 -25.49 -11.14 -18.92
C PRO A 429 -26.88 -10.58 -19.24
N GLU A 430 -27.92 -11.05 -18.55
CA GLU A 430 -29.30 -10.56 -18.69
C GLU A 430 -29.44 -9.09 -18.28
N GLN A 431 -28.83 -8.70 -17.16
CA GLN A 431 -28.81 -7.30 -16.72
C GLN A 431 -28.05 -6.41 -17.71
N ARG A 432 -26.98 -6.92 -18.34
CA ARG A 432 -26.21 -6.16 -19.33
C ARG A 432 -27.03 -5.87 -20.58
N LEU A 433 -27.83 -6.82 -21.04
CA LEU A 433 -28.75 -6.62 -22.15
C LEU A 433 -29.74 -5.48 -21.84
N HIS A 434 -30.41 -5.54 -20.70
CA HIS A 434 -31.39 -4.53 -20.28
C HIS A 434 -30.77 -3.15 -20.02
N THR A 435 -29.52 -3.11 -19.58
CA THR A 435 -28.83 -1.86 -19.26
C THR A 435 -28.02 -1.29 -20.42
N ALA A 436 -27.85 -2.02 -21.53
CA ALA A 436 -26.97 -1.65 -22.64
C ALA A 436 -27.32 -0.28 -23.23
N SER A 437 -28.60 0.01 -23.47
CA SER A 437 -29.06 1.30 -24.01
C SER A 437 -29.28 2.38 -22.96
N THR A 438 -29.20 2.03 -21.67
CA THR A 438 -29.46 3.00 -20.59
C THR A 438 -28.28 3.93 -20.35
N HIS A 439 -28.49 4.99 -19.56
CA HIS A 439 -27.44 5.90 -19.09
C HIS A 439 -26.29 5.21 -18.33
N THR A 440 -26.39 3.92 -18.00
CA THR A 440 -25.32 3.13 -17.38
C THR A 440 -24.63 2.13 -18.32
N GLY A 441 -25.13 1.96 -19.54
CA GLY A 441 -24.61 1.03 -20.54
C GLY A 441 -23.63 1.67 -21.52
N TRP A 442 -23.87 1.51 -22.82
CA TRP A 442 -23.05 2.06 -23.89
C TRP A 442 -22.90 3.59 -23.83
N PRO A 443 -23.93 4.42 -23.56
CA PRO A 443 -23.77 5.88 -23.44
C PRO A 443 -22.74 6.31 -22.39
N ALA A 444 -22.68 5.63 -21.25
CA ALA A 444 -21.67 5.89 -20.24
C ALA A 444 -20.27 5.44 -20.69
N LEU A 445 -20.20 4.29 -21.35
CA LEU A 445 -18.94 3.74 -21.87
C LEU A 445 -18.38 4.62 -22.99
N SER A 446 -19.19 5.09 -23.93
CA SER A 446 -18.78 5.94 -25.04
C SER A 446 -18.24 7.29 -24.59
N ILE A 447 -18.72 7.83 -23.46
CA ILE A 447 -18.11 9.00 -22.80
C ILE A 447 -16.74 8.64 -22.20
N ALA A 448 -16.60 7.42 -21.67
CA ALA A 448 -15.41 6.97 -20.98
C ALA A 448 -14.26 6.58 -21.93
N LEU A 449 -14.55 6.01 -23.10
CA LEU A 449 -13.52 5.50 -24.02
C LEU A 449 -12.53 6.59 -24.48
N PRO A 450 -12.97 7.77 -24.97
CA PRO A 450 -12.06 8.82 -25.39
C PRO A 450 -11.22 9.36 -24.22
N LEU A 451 -11.78 9.39 -23.01
CA LEU A 451 -11.06 9.83 -21.80
C LEU A 451 -9.98 8.83 -21.38
N LEU A 452 -10.25 7.53 -21.51
CA LEU A 452 -9.28 6.48 -21.24
C LEU A 452 -8.17 6.48 -22.27
N GLU A 453 -8.55 6.62 -23.54
CA GLU A 453 -7.63 6.69 -24.67
C GLU A 453 -6.68 7.88 -24.58
N SER A 454 -7.23 9.08 -24.36
CA SER A 454 -6.45 10.30 -24.15
C SER A 454 -5.52 10.18 -22.94
N ALA A 455 -6.00 9.60 -21.83
CA ALA A 455 -5.17 9.38 -20.65
C ALA A 455 -4.02 8.39 -20.91
N ALA A 456 -4.26 7.31 -21.64
CA ALA A 456 -3.24 6.33 -21.97
C ALA A 456 -2.13 6.91 -22.85
N ALA A 457 -2.48 7.82 -23.77
CA ALA A 457 -1.53 8.51 -24.63
C ALA A 457 -0.70 9.58 -23.90
N SER A 458 -1.28 10.24 -22.90
CA SER A 458 -0.71 11.44 -22.28
C SER A 458 -0.09 11.22 -20.89
N VAL A 459 -0.46 10.15 -20.19
CA VAL A 459 0.02 9.87 -18.82
C VAL A 459 1.02 8.72 -18.83
N ALA A 460 2.25 9.04 -18.41
CA ALA A 460 3.33 8.07 -18.30
C ALA A 460 3.01 6.98 -17.26
N ALA A 461 2.87 5.75 -17.73
CA ALA A 461 2.83 4.54 -16.91
C ALA A 461 3.44 3.36 -17.67
N PRO A 462 3.90 2.30 -16.99
CA PRO A 462 4.37 1.11 -17.69
C PRO A 462 3.26 0.55 -18.59
N GLN A 463 3.58 0.20 -19.84
CA GLN A 463 2.62 -0.35 -20.81
C GLN A 463 1.79 -1.50 -20.22
N SER A 464 2.42 -2.39 -19.46
CA SER A 464 1.74 -3.48 -18.74
C SER A 464 0.64 -3.03 -17.76
N SER A 465 0.66 -1.79 -17.29
CA SER A 465 -0.37 -1.23 -16.41
C SER A 465 -1.57 -0.73 -17.20
N TRP A 466 -1.37 -0.12 -18.38
CA TRP A 466 -2.45 0.27 -19.29
C TRP A 466 -3.12 -0.96 -19.93
N ALA A 467 -2.34 -1.94 -20.37
CA ALA A 467 -2.86 -3.21 -20.87
C ALA A 467 -3.73 -3.93 -19.81
N ALA A 468 -3.33 -3.88 -18.53
CA ALA A 468 -4.08 -4.49 -17.43
C ALA A 468 -5.48 -3.89 -17.22
N VAL A 469 -5.78 -2.69 -17.76
CA VAL A 469 -7.12 -2.08 -17.68
C VAL A 469 -8.14 -2.98 -18.37
N VAL A 470 -7.83 -3.49 -19.55
CA VAL A 470 -8.72 -4.31 -20.40
C VAL A 470 -8.40 -5.81 -20.37
N ASP A 471 -7.22 -6.21 -19.90
CA ASP A 471 -6.78 -7.60 -19.79
C ASP A 471 -7.49 -8.36 -18.65
N HIS A 472 -8.79 -8.58 -18.82
CA HIS A 472 -9.62 -9.45 -17.98
C HIS A 472 -10.90 -9.85 -18.71
N PRO A 473 -11.23 -11.16 -18.78
CA PRO A 473 -12.31 -11.66 -19.63
C PRO A 473 -13.66 -11.03 -19.27
N ARG A 474 -13.98 -10.90 -17.97
CA ARG A 474 -15.26 -10.27 -17.55
C ARG A 474 -15.41 -8.82 -18.00
N ARG A 475 -14.32 -8.02 -18.00
CA ARG A 475 -14.38 -6.59 -18.36
C ARG A 475 -14.51 -6.44 -19.87
N CYS A 476 -13.67 -7.15 -20.62
CA CYS A 476 -13.72 -7.19 -22.08
C CYS A 476 -15.12 -7.63 -22.57
N ARG A 477 -15.63 -8.76 -22.07
CA ARG A 477 -16.96 -9.27 -22.43
C ARG A 477 -18.06 -8.26 -22.12
N ALA A 478 -18.03 -7.61 -20.95
CA ALA A 478 -19.04 -6.62 -20.60
C ALA A 478 -19.06 -5.45 -21.57
N MET A 479 -17.90 -4.92 -21.98
CA MET A 479 -17.80 -3.78 -22.89
C MET A 479 -18.35 -4.13 -24.27
N VAL A 480 -17.98 -5.30 -24.79
CA VAL A 480 -18.46 -5.81 -26.07
C VAL A 480 -19.97 -6.07 -26.04
N TRP A 481 -20.48 -6.64 -24.95
CA TRP A 481 -21.93 -6.83 -24.78
C TRP A 481 -22.69 -5.50 -24.81
N ALA A 482 -22.21 -4.47 -24.10
CA ALA A 482 -22.84 -3.15 -24.15
C ALA A 482 -22.80 -2.55 -25.56
N ALA A 483 -21.71 -2.72 -26.30
CA ALA A 483 -21.60 -2.26 -27.70
C ALA A 483 -22.62 -2.94 -28.62
N CYS A 484 -22.74 -4.27 -28.52
CA CYS A 484 -23.60 -5.10 -29.38
C CYS A 484 -25.10 -4.98 -29.08
N CYS A 485 -25.45 -4.74 -27.81
CA CYS A 485 -26.84 -4.77 -27.34
C CYS A 485 -27.45 -3.37 -27.18
N ALA A 486 -26.69 -2.30 -27.32
CA ALA A 486 -27.22 -0.94 -27.23
C ALA A 486 -27.96 -0.52 -28.51
N GLU A 487 -28.95 0.35 -28.37
CA GLU A 487 -29.70 0.94 -29.48
C GLU A 487 -29.11 2.30 -29.90
N PRO A 488 -29.28 2.71 -31.17
CA PRO A 488 -29.81 1.93 -32.29
C PRO A 488 -28.85 0.80 -32.71
N LEU A 489 -29.38 -0.32 -33.23
CA LEU A 489 -28.58 -1.51 -33.55
C LEU A 489 -27.67 -1.34 -34.76
N GLY A 490 -28.00 -0.40 -35.66
CA GLY A 490 -27.23 -0.10 -36.88
C GLY A 490 -25.78 0.34 -36.61
N ASP A 491 -25.48 0.85 -35.42
CA ASP A 491 -24.13 1.33 -35.08
C ASP A 491 -23.21 0.24 -34.52
N THR A 492 -23.68 -1.01 -34.40
CA THR A 492 -22.94 -2.07 -33.70
C THR A 492 -21.50 -2.22 -34.19
N GLU A 493 -21.29 -2.20 -35.51
CA GLU A 493 -19.97 -2.35 -36.11
C GLU A 493 -19.04 -1.17 -35.79
N SER A 494 -19.57 0.05 -35.84
CA SER A 494 -18.84 1.27 -35.45
C SER A 494 -18.41 1.21 -33.97
N ARG A 495 -19.29 0.76 -33.08
CA ARG A 495 -19.00 0.62 -31.64
C ARG A 495 -17.96 -0.46 -31.36
N LEU A 496 -18.01 -1.58 -32.08
CA LEU A 496 -16.99 -2.64 -31.97
C LEU A 496 -15.64 -2.17 -32.51
N LEU A 497 -15.62 -1.39 -33.60
CA LEU A 497 -14.41 -0.78 -34.11
C LEU A 497 -13.76 0.17 -33.09
N GLN A 498 -14.56 1.00 -32.41
CA GLN A 498 -14.07 1.86 -31.32
C GLN A 498 -13.42 1.05 -30.19
N LEU A 499 -13.99 -0.11 -29.82
CA LEU A 499 -13.40 -0.98 -28.81
C LEU A 499 -12.09 -1.63 -29.28
N ASP A 500 -11.99 -2.05 -30.55
CA ASP A 500 -10.73 -2.61 -31.07
C ASP A 500 -9.63 -1.54 -31.14
N GLN A 501 -9.95 -0.33 -31.59
CA GLN A 501 -9.01 0.80 -31.58
C GLN A 501 -8.49 1.11 -30.16
N LEU A 502 -9.39 1.10 -29.17
CA LEU A 502 -9.01 1.24 -27.77
C LEU A 502 -8.07 0.11 -27.32
N PHE A 503 -8.37 -1.15 -27.65
CA PHE A 503 -7.53 -2.29 -27.28
C PHE A 503 -6.13 -2.18 -27.86
N VAL A 504 -6.01 -1.73 -29.11
CA VAL A 504 -4.72 -1.45 -29.76
C VAL A 504 -3.95 -0.37 -29.00
N ARG A 505 -4.59 0.77 -28.71
CA ARG A 505 -3.93 1.90 -28.01
C ARG A 505 -3.53 1.58 -26.57
N LEU A 506 -4.26 0.68 -25.90
CA LEU A 506 -3.89 0.19 -24.57
C LEU A 506 -2.84 -0.93 -24.60
N HIS A 507 -2.36 -1.33 -25.79
CA HIS A 507 -1.46 -2.46 -25.98
C HIS A 507 -2.00 -3.76 -25.35
N ALA A 508 -3.29 -4.01 -25.54
CA ALA A 508 -3.95 -5.20 -25.01
C ALA A 508 -3.29 -6.48 -25.58
N PRO A 509 -3.11 -7.53 -24.76
CA PRO A 509 -2.54 -8.77 -25.26
C PRO A 509 -3.51 -9.48 -26.23
N PRO A 510 -3.03 -10.33 -27.16
CA PRO A 510 -3.86 -10.97 -28.19
C PRO A 510 -5.06 -11.76 -27.67
N ARG A 511 -5.01 -12.26 -26.44
CA ARG A 511 -6.14 -12.93 -25.78
C ARG A 511 -7.36 -12.04 -25.58
N VAL A 512 -7.20 -10.72 -25.46
CA VAL A 512 -8.32 -9.77 -25.31
C VAL A 512 -9.17 -9.74 -26.58
N ARG A 513 -8.55 -9.79 -27.76
CA ARG A 513 -9.27 -9.88 -29.04
C ARG A 513 -10.11 -11.15 -29.14
N ARG A 514 -9.52 -12.31 -28.80
CA ARG A 514 -10.25 -13.58 -28.75
C ARG A 514 -11.45 -13.54 -27.80
N TRP A 515 -11.31 -12.90 -26.63
CA TRP A 515 -12.44 -12.71 -25.72
C TRP A 515 -13.50 -11.77 -26.29
N ALA A 516 -13.10 -10.74 -27.03
CA ALA A 516 -14.02 -9.79 -27.65
C ALA A 516 -14.82 -10.43 -28.79
N GLU A 517 -14.17 -11.20 -29.68
CA GLU A 517 -14.81 -11.93 -30.78
C GLU A 517 -15.85 -12.92 -30.27
N SER A 518 -15.46 -13.75 -29.29
CA SER A 518 -16.37 -14.68 -28.61
C SER A 518 -17.54 -13.94 -27.96
N ALA A 519 -17.28 -12.83 -27.27
CA ALA A 519 -18.35 -12.06 -26.63
C ALA A 519 -19.32 -11.43 -27.62
N ALA A 520 -18.83 -10.96 -28.77
CA ALA A 520 -19.63 -10.37 -29.82
C ALA A 520 -20.53 -11.42 -30.47
N HIS A 521 -20.02 -12.63 -30.68
CA HIS A 521 -20.80 -13.77 -31.14
C HIS A 521 -21.91 -14.11 -30.13
N ASP A 522 -21.57 -14.30 -28.85
CA ASP A 522 -22.51 -14.64 -27.79
C ASP A 522 -23.63 -13.58 -27.66
N ALA A 523 -23.27 -12.29 -27.70
CA ALA A 523 -24.21 -11.19 -27.60
C ALA A 523 -25.19 -11.13 -28.78
N LYS A 524 -24.69 -11.36 -30.01
CA LYS A 524 -25.53 -11.42 -31.21
C LYS A 524 -26.49 -12.61 -31.18
N SER A 525 -26.05 -13.76 -30.68
CA SER A 525 -26.88 -14.96 -30.51
C SER A 525 -27.95 -14.78 -29.44
N ALA A 526 -27.58 -14.25 -28.27
CA ALA A 526 -28.54 -13.95 -27.19
C ALA A 526 -29.61 -12.93 -27.62
N ARG A 527 -29.23 -11.95 -28.47
CA ARG A 527 -30.18 -10.99 -29.04
C ARG A 527 -31.24 -11.64 -29.94
N ARG A 528 -30.85 -12.65 -30.72
CA ARG A 528 -31.76 -13.38 -31.62
C ARG A 528 -32.74 -14.31 -30.88
N ALA A 529 -32.45 -14.63 -29.62
CA ALA A 529 -33.26 -15.51 -28.79
C ALA A 529 -34.29 -14.76 -27.93
N LEU A 530 -34.31 -13.43 -27.97
CA LEU A 530 -35.34 -12.61 -27.31
C LEU A 530 -36.50 -12.39 -28.30
N PRO A 531 -37.76 -12.55 -27.86
CA PRO A 531 -38.94 -12.39 -28.70
C PRO A 531 -39.11 -10.96 -29.22
#